data_AF-A0A4R2NLP0-F1
#
_entry.id   AF-A0A4R2NLP0-F1
#
_cell.length_a   1.000
_cell.length_b   1.000
_cell.length_c   1.000
_cell.angle_alpha   90.00
_cell.angle_beta   90.00
_cell.angle_gamma   90.00
#
_symmetry.space_group_name_H-M   'P 1'
#
loop_
_entity.id
_entity.type
_entity.pdbx_description
1 polymer ?
#
loop_
_entity_poly.entity_id
_entity_poly.type
_entity_poly.pdbx_seq_one_letter_code
_entity_poly.pdbx_strand_id
1 'polypeptide(L)'
;MLFWKTKNRIEPKQEFYSKIKEYYIGIAENQIPLELLNEIILKVTDRIYSDYKRFWKQYPKSRKRYSTLKMADIENPFIHFMITDFFQEKNIAESWNFSKILFKKNEKEFNEHLEYKNWYETK
;
A
#
# COMPACT_ATOMS: atom_id res chain seq x y z
N MET A 1 0.63 39.73 -12.07
CA MET A 1 0.40 38.27 -12.16
C MET A 1 0.55 37.64 -10.78
N LEU A 2 -0.55 37.41 -10.05
CA LEU A 2 -0.51 36.64 -8.79
C LEU A 2 -0.56 35.14 -9.11
N PHE A 3 0.61 34.51 -9.30
CA PHE A 3 0.67 33.07 -9.51
C PHE A 3 0.73 32.30 -8.15
N TRP A 4 -0.44 31.81 -7.71
CA TRP A 4 -0.69 30.56 -6.97
C TRP A 4 -0.02 30.31 -5.60
N LYS A 5 -0.73 30.53 -4.49
CA LYS A 5 -0.29 30.13 -3.13
C LYS A 5 -1.16 29.04 -2.44
N THR A 6 -1.76 28.13 -3.20
CA THR A 6 -2.38 26.88 -2.66
C THR A 6 -1.96 25.62 -3.42
N LYS A 7 -0.86 25.67 -4.18
CA LYS A 7 -0.52 24.65 -5.19
C LYS A 7 -0.09 23.30 -4.61
N ASN A 8 -1.03 22.36 -4.55
CA ASN A 8 -0.83 20.92 -4.46
C ASN A 8 0.04 20.46 -3.27
N ARG A 9 -0.27 20.87 -2.04
CA ARG A 9 0.38 20.28 -0.85
C ARG A 9 -0.03 18.81 -0.73
N ILE A 10 0.86 17.98 -0.19
CA ILE A 10 0.54 16.59 0.14
C ILE A 10 -0.45 16.60 1.31
N GLU A 11 -1.53 15.81 1.21
CA GLU A 11 -2.44 15.53 2.32
C GLU A 11 -1.64 15.06 3.55
N PRO A 12 -2.11 15.36 4.78
CA PRO A 12 -1.49 14.85 6.00
C PRO A 12 -1.38 13.32 6.00
N LYS A 13 -0.34 12.76 6.63
CA LYS A 13 -0.17 11.30 6.78
C LYS A 13 -1.40 10.64 7.45
N GLN A 14 -2.07 11.36 8.35
CA GLN A 14 -3.30 10.89 8.99
C GLN A 14 -4.42 10.61 7.97
N GLU A 15 -4.54 11.40 6.90
CA GLU A 15 -5.52 11.16 5.83
C GLU A 15 -5.19 9.90 5.03
N PHE A 16 -3.90 9.65 4.78
CA PHE A 16 -3.45 8.39 4.17
C PHE A 16 -3.80 7.21 5.08
N TYR A 17 -3.46 7.32 6.36
CA TYR A 17 -3.76 6.28 7.34
C TYR A 17 -5.26 5.97 7.39
N SER A 18 -6.13 6.98 7.48
CA SER A 18 -7.58 6.78 7.53
C SER A 18 -8.10 6.05 6.30
N LYS A 19 -7.70 6.47 5.09
CA LYS A 19 -8.13 5.85 3.83
C LYS A 19 -7.59 4.42 3.67
N ILE A 20 -6.34 4.17 4.03
CA ILE A 20 -5.71 2.84 3.98
C ILE A 20 -6.34 1.90 5.02
N LYS A 21 -6.62 2.42 6.22
CA LYS A 21 -7.32 1.69 7.27
C LYS A 21 -8.72 1.27 6.83
N GLU A 22 -9.49 2.21 6.29
CA GLU A 22 -10.83 1.93 5.77
C GLU A 22 -10.79 0.86 4.70
N TYR A 23 -9.86 0.96 3.75
CA TYR A 23 -9.64 -0.04 2.70
C TYR A 23 -9.36 -1.43 3.28
N TYR A 24 -8.35 -1.56 4.15
CA TYR A 24 -7.93 -2.85 4.65
C TYR A 24 -8.90 -3.48 5.66
N ILE A 25 -9.58 -2.68 6.49
CA ILE A 25 -10.65 -3.18 7.35
C ILE A 25 -11.82 -3.69 6.51
N GLY A 26 -12.20 -2.94 5.46
CA GLY A 26 -13.30 -3.30 4.58
C GLY A 26 -13.08 -4.64 3.86
N ILE A 27 -11.86 -4.94 3.42
CA ILE A 27 -11.56 -6.20 2.74
C ILE A 27 -11.27 -7.36 3.68
N ALA A 28 -10.77 -7.09 4.90
CA ALA A 28 -10.40 -8.14 5.84
C ALA A 28 -11.60 -8.79 6.51
N GLU A 29 -12.74 -8.09 6.64
CA GLU A 29 -14.00 -8.61 7.20
C GLU A 29 -13.84 -9.43 8.50
N ASN A 30 -12.96 -8.98 9.41
CA ASN A 30 -12.59 -9.66 10.67
C ASN A 30 -11.87 -11.02 10.52
N GLN A 31 -11.48 -11.42 9.31
CA GLN A 31 -10.74 -12.66 9.05
C GLN A 31 -9.25 -12.56 9.38
N ILE A 32 -8.76 -11.34 9.65
CA ILE A 32 -7.35 -11.06 9.98
C ILE A 32 -7.31 -10.45 11.38
N PRO A 33 -6.43 -10.95 12.28
CA PRO A 33 -6.27 -10.37 13.61
C PRO A 33 -6.04 -8.86 13.55
N LEU A 34 -6.81 -8.10 14.33
CA LEU A 34 -6.83 -6.64 14.26
C LEU A 34 -5.45 -6.02 14.53
N GLU A 35 -4.66 -6.61 15.43
CA GLU A 35 -3.29 -6.17 15.72
C GLU A 35 -2.39 -6.30 14.48
N LEU A 36 -2.42 -7.48 13.84
CA LEU A 36 -1.67 -7.73 12.61
C LEU A 36 -2.12 -6.80 11.48
N LEU A 37 -3.42 -6.58 11.34
CA LEU A 37 -3.99 -5.67 10.34
C LEU A 37 -3.54 -4.21 10.58
N ASN A 38 -3.54 -3.76 11.84
CA ASN A 38 -3.07 -2.42 12.20
C ASN A 38 -1.59 -2.22 11.87
N GLU A 39 -0.75 -3.23 12.10
CA GLU A 39 0.66 -3.18 11.71
C GLU A 39 0.84 -3.06 10.20
N ILE A 40 0.07 -3.83 9.41
CA ILE A 40 0.08 -3.75 7.95
C ILE A 40 -0.34 -2.34 7.51
N ILE A 41 -1.44 -1.81 8.05
CA ILE A 41 -1.94 -0.47 7.73
C ILE A 41 -0.86 0.58 8.00
N LEU A 42 -0.16 0.50 9.14
CA LEU A 42 0.93 1.42 9.47
C LEU A 42 2.08 1.28 8.46
N LYS A 43 2.53 0.06 8.16
CA LYS A 43 3.63 -0.19 7.22
C LYS A 43 3.32 0.31 5.81
N VAL A 44 2.09 0.07 5.32
CA VAL A 44 1.61 0.55 4.02
C VAL A 44 1.50 2.08 4.00
N THR A 45 0.94 2.67 5.06
CA THR A 45 0.85 4.13 5.19
C THR A 45 2.23 4.77 5.10
N ASP A 46 3.19 4.24 5.85
CA ASP A 46 4.55 4.78 5.93
C ASP A 46 5.26 4.69 4.59
N ARG A 47 5.13 3.54 3.92
CA ARG A 47 5.71 3.33 2.59
C ARG A 47 5.12 4.27 1.55
N ILE A 48 3.79 4.29 1.41
CA ILE A 48 3.12 5.10 0.40
C ILE A 48 3.36 6.59 0.67
N TYR A 49 3.26 7.04 1.92
CA TYR A 49 3.46 8.43 2.25
C TYR A 49 4.91 8.90 1.99
N SER A 50 5.89 8.03 2.27
CA SER A 50 7.29 8.29 1.95
C SER A 50 7.51 8.39 0.43
N ASP A 51 6.93 7.48 -0.35
CA ASP A 51 7.01 7.50 -1.81
C ASP A 51 6.36 8.76 -2.39
N TYR A 52 5.20 9.16 -1.87
CA TYR A 52 4.52 10.40 -2.24
C TYR A 52 5.38 11.63 -1.93
N LYS A 53 5.97 11.72 -0.74
CA LYS A 53 6.90 12.80 -0.38
C LYS A 53 8.10 12.87 -1.33
N ARG A 54 8.71 11.71 -1.62
CA ARG A 54 9.86 11.61 -2.52
C ARG A 54 9.49 12.09 -3.93
N PHE A 55 8.41 11.55 -4.50
CA PHE A 55 7.98 11.88 -5.86
C PHE A 55 7.47 13.31 -6.00
N TRP A 56 6.80 13.86 -4.99
CA TRP A 56 6.39 15.26 -4.97
C TRP A 56 7.58 16.22 -5.03
N LYS A 57 8.67 15.87 -4.34
CA LYS A 57 9.93 16.64 -4.37
C LYS A 57 10.65 16.46 -5.70
N GLN A 58 10.76 15.22 -6.19
CA GLN A 58 11.51 14.86 -7.39
C GLN A 58 10.84 15.34 -8.68
N TYR A 59 9.50 15.37 -8.73
CA TYR A 59 8.73 15.66 -9.94
C TYR A 59 7.79 16.87 -9.76
N PRO A 60 8.29 18.11 -9.87
CA PRO A 60 7.49 19.32 -9.67
C PRO A 60 6.24 19.41 -10.56
N LYS A 61 6.31 18.91 -11.80
CA LYS A 61 5.19 18.86 -12.75
C LYS A 61 4.07 17.90 -12.31
N SER A 62 4.40 16.91 -11.48
CA SER A 62 3.48 15.87 -11.01
C SER A 62 2.97 16.11 -9.58
N ARG A 63 3.23 17.29 -8.99
CA ARG A 63 2.80 17.59 -7.60
C ARG A 63 1.31 17.39 -7.35
N LYS A 64 0.46 17.67 -8.34
CA LYS A 64 -1.00 17.41 -8.28
C LYS A 64 -1.33 15.91 -8.20
N ARG A 65 -0.51 15.04 -8.79
CA ARG A 65 -0.71 13.57 -8.73
C ARG A 65 -0.39 13.03 -7.33
N TYR A 66 0.64 13.59 -6.71
CA TYR A 66 1.15 13.17 -5.40
C TYR A 66 0.64 14.05 -4.26
N SER A 67 -0.42 14.84 -4.47
CA SER A 67 -1.05 15.62 -3.39
C SER A 67 -2.05 14.80 -2.58
N THR A 68 -2.69 13.80 -3.19
CA THR A 68 -3.78 13.02 -2.59
C THR A 68 -3.61 11.54 -2.89
N LEU A 69 -3.85 10.68 -1.90
CA LEU A 69 -3.77 9.23 -2.08
C LEU A 69 -4.73 8.75 -3.18
N LYS A 70 -4.26 7.83 -4.04
CA LYS A 70 -5.12 7.08 -4.96
C LYS A 70 -5.16 5.60 -4.60
N MET A 71 -6.32 4.98 -4.74
CA MET A 71 -6.53 3.57 -4.40
C MET A 71 -5.64 2.63 -5.22
N ALA A 72 -5.39 2.96 -6.49
CA ALA A 72 -4.48 2.20 -7.35
C ALA A 72 -3.02 2.14 -6.80
N ASP A 73 -2.63 3.06 -5.92
CA ASP A 73 -1.31 2.99 -5.27
C ASP A 73 -1.29 2.06 -4.06
N ILE A 74 -2.44 1.80 -3.44
CA ILE A 74 -2.63 0.80 -2.38
C ILE A 74 -2.61 -0.60 -2.99
N GLU A 75 -3.27 -0.77 -4.14
CA GLU A 75 -3.36 -2.02 -4.90
C GLU A 75 -2.13 -2.31 -5.77
N ASN A 76 -1.07 -1.49 -5.63
CA ASN A 76 0.13 -1.65 -6.40
C ASN A 76 0.83 -2.98 -6.03
N PRO A 77 1.30 -3.78 -7.02
CA PRO A 77 2.00 -5.04 -6.74
C PRO A 77 3.17 -4.93 -5.76
N PHE A 78 3.90 -3.80 -5.74
CA PHE A 78 5.00 -3.59 -4.80
C PHE A 78 4.54 -3.43 -3.34
N ILE A 79 3.33 -2.92 -3.12
CA ILE A 79 2.73 -2.89 -1.78
C ILE A 79 2.37 -4.32 -1.36
N HIS A 80 1.81 -5.11 -2.27
CA HIS A 80 1.52 -6.52 -2.00
C HIS A 80 2.78 -7.33 -1.70
N PHE A 81 3.87 -7.14 -2.48
CA PHE A 81 5.16 -7.77 -2.21
C PHE A 81 5.65 -7.45 -0.79
N MET A 82 5.66 -6.16 -0.43
CA MET A 82 6.06 -5.73 0.91
C MET A 82 5.20 -6.34 2.04
N ILE A 83 3.90 -6.58 1.79
CA ILE A 83 3.01 -7.26 2.74
C ILE A 83 3.36 -8.76 2.82
N THR A 84 3.63 -9.42 1.68
CA THR A 84 4.09 -10.82 1.70
C THR A 84 5.41 -10.98 2.42
N ASP A 85 6.37 -10.08 2.22
CA ASP A 85 7.65 -10.08 2.94
C ASP A 85 7.43 -9.93 4.44
N PHE A 86 6.58 -8.98 4.83
CA PHE A 86 6.24 -8.77 6.24
C PHE A 86 5.66 -10.02 6.89
N PHE A 87 4.78 -10.74 6.21
CA PHE A 87 4.23 -11.98 6.73
C PHE A 87 5.28 -13.09 6.85
N GLN A 88 6.18 -13.19 5.88
CA GLN A 88 7.30 -14.16 5.90
C GLN A 88 8.27 -13.86 7.03
N GLU A 89 8.68 -12.59 7.19
CA GLU A 89 9.56 -12.12 8.27
C GLU A 89 8.97 -12.42 9.66
N LYS A 90 7.65 -12.29 9.81
CA LYS A 90 6.94 -12.60 11.05
C LYS A 90 6.60 -14.08 11.25
N ASN A 91 6.93 -14.97 10.30
CA ASN A 91 6.56 -16.38 10.32
C ASN A 91 5.05 -16.62 10.57
N ILE A 92 4.18 -15.84 9.93
CA ILE A 92 2.72 -16.00 10.07
C ILE A 92 2.29 -17.27 9.32
N ALA A 93 1.72 -18.24 10.03
CA ALA A 93 1.29 -19.52 9.45
C ALA A 93 0.21 -19.34 8.38
N GLU A 94 -0.76 -18.47 8.63
CA GLU A 94 -1.89 -18.18 7.73
C GLU A 94 -1.57 -17.08 6.70
N SER A 95 -0.30 -16.70 6.57
CA SER A 95 0.17 -15.63 5.65
C SER A 95 -0.39 -15.75 4.25
N TRP A 96 -0.51 -16.98 3.75
CA TRP A 96 -1.03 -17.26 2.41
C TRP A 96 -2.51 -16.88 2.27
N ASN A 97 -3.33 -17.26 3.25
CA ASN A 97 -4.76 -16.93 3.25
C ASN A 97 -5.00 -15.44 3.50
N PHE A 98 -4.26 -14.84 4.45
CA PHE A 98 -4.35 -13.41 4.69
C PHE A 98 -3.94 -12.59 3.47
N SER A 99 -2.90 -13.01 2.75
CA SER A 99 -2.47 -12.32 1.53
C SER A 99 -3.53 -12.38 0.42
N LYS A 100 -4.16 -13.55 0.21
CA LYS A 100 -5.27 -13.69 -0.76
C LYS A 100 -6.43 -12.75 -0.44
N ILE A 101 -6.83 -12.66 0.84
CA ILE A 101 -7.88 -11.75 1.32
C ILE A 101 -7.47 -10.30 1.06
N LEU A 102 -6.29 -9.88 1.55
CA LEU A 102 -5.83 -8.50 1.47
C LEU A 102 -5.58 -8.03 0.03
N PHE A 103 -5.26 -8.93 -0.88
CA PHE A 103 -5.00 -8.58 -2.29
C PHE A 103 -6.21 -8.81 -3.17
N LYS A 104 -7.34 -9.28 -2.58
CA LYS A 104 -8.58 -9.65 -3.28
C LYS A 104 -8.33 -10.62 -4.43
N LYS A 105 -7.50 -11.62 -4.18
CA LYS A 105 -7.06 -12.61 -5.18
C LYS A 105 -7.56 -13.99 -4.85
N ASN A 106 -7.96 -14.72 -5.88
CA ASN A 106 -8.13 -16.17 -5.77
C ASN A 106 -6.75 -16.87 -5.81
N GLU A 107 -6.74 -18.19 -5.61
CA GLU A 107 -5.51 -18.98 -5.54
C GLU A 107 -4.65 -18.87 -6.81
N LYS A 108 -5.25 -18.93 -7.99
CA LYS A 108 -4.53 -18.81 -9.26
C LYS A 108 -3.88 -17.44 -9.41
N GLU A 109 -4.66 -16.38 -9.20
CA GLU A 109 -4.18 -14.99 -9.29
C GLU A 109 -3.10 -14.69 -8.26
N PHE A 110 -3.13 -15.36 -7.12
CA PHE A 110 -2.13 -15.23 -6.07
C PHE A 110 -0.83 -15.97 -6.44
N ASN A 111 -0.93 -17.16 -7.03
CA ASN A 111 0.25 -17.87 -7.53
C ASN A 111 0.94 -17.07 -8.64
N GLU A 112 0.18 -16.52 -9.59
CA GLU A 112 0.71 -15.61 -10.63
C GLU A 112 1.40 -14.38 -10.01
N HIS A 113 0.86 -13.85 -8.90
CA HIS A 113 1.46 -12.75 -8.16
C HIS A 113 2.82 -13.14 -7.53
N LEU A 114 2.92 -14.34 -6.96
CA LEU A 114 4.18 -14.86 -6.41
C LEU A 114 5.23 -15.11 -7.50
N GLU A 115 4.83 -15.64 -8.65
CA GLU A 115 5.72 -15.82 -9.80
C GLU A 115 6.26 -14.46 -10.28
N TYR A 116 5.39 -13.46 -10.37
CA TYR A 116 5.78 -12.11 -10.75
C TYR A 116 6.73 -11.47 -9.73
N LYS A 117 6.49 -11.69 -8.43
CA LYS A 117 7.41 -11.28 -7.35
C LYS A 117 8.79 -11.90 -7.53
N ASN A 118 8.85 -13.23 -7.68
CA ASN A 118 10.08 -13.97 -7.84
C ASN A 118 10.87 -13.51 -9.08
N TRP A 119 10.18 -13.30 -10.21
CA TRP A 119 10.81 -12.75 -11.41
C TRP A 119 11.39 -11.34 -11.17
N TYR A 120 10.69 -10.49 -10.43
CA TYR A 120 11.16 -9.14 -10.12
C TYR A 120 12.41 -9.12 -9.22
N GLU A 121 12.48 -10.04 -8.25
CA GLU A 121 13.58 -10.12 -7.27
C GLU A 121 14.84 -10.80 -7.82
N THR A 122 14.68 -11.70 -8.79
CA THR A 122 15.78 -12.47 -9.42
C THR A 122 16.39 -11.79 -10.65
N LYS A 123 15.87 -10.63 -11.05
CA LYS A 123 16.33 -9.84 -12.20
C LYS A 123 17.44 -8.87 -11.83
#